data_AF-A0A382LJH5-F1
#
_entry.id   AF-A0A382LJH5-F1
#
_cell.length_a   1.000
_cell.length_b   1.000
_cell.length_c   1.000
_cell.angle_alpha   90.00
_cell.angle_beta   90.00
_cell.angle_gamma   90.00
#
_symmetry.space_group_name_H-M   'P 1'
#
loop_
_entity.id
_entity.type
_entity.pdbx_description
1 polymer ?
#
loop_
_entity_poly.entity_id
_entity_poly.type
_entity_poly.pdbx_seq_one_letter_code
_entity_poly.pdbx_strand_id
1 'polypeptide(L)'
;VTDMWVLDVATGRTRPHYLSSFVQPVDRSALAMTLTANTDNAQSRRSFLTYFSSMGLSSTLLPGVLWGCMQEAEEQEVTLAMTRAAAQVAGLDFNEEELEMIVEGVNQSFERFEEIRLTSLDNSVMPALHFSPVAPGMEFERVEGTLRVGPRSPVTRPPDLEEVAFWSITDLAQLIESRQVRPSELTEMYIGRLRRYNSTLNCVVTLTESRARALAEQADAEIAEGRYRGPLHGIPWGAKDIISAQGYPTTWGAAPFEEQTFDFDATVVERLDDAGAVLVAKLTTGELAFGDNWFGGRTNNPWNPEQ
;
A
#
# COMPACT_ATOMS: atom_id res chain seq x y z
N VAL A 1 9.74 -19.10 -12.11
CA VAL A 1 9.15 -18.73 -13.41
C VAL A 1 7.65 -18.89 -13.24
N THR A 2 7.02 -17.83 -12.77
CA THR A 2 5.60 -17.79 -12.44
C THR A 2 4.87 -17.39 -13.71
N ASP A 3 4.12 -18.33 -14.29
CA ASP A 3 3.33 -18.09 -15.49
C ASP A 3 2.16 -17.16 -15.16
N MET A 4 2.23 -15.97 -15.75
CA MET A 4 1.27 -14.89 -15.62
C MET A 4 0.15 -15.09 -16.65
N TRP A 5 -1.04 -15.46 -16.19
CA TRP A 5 -2.23 -15.47 -17.02
C TRP A 5 -2.82 -14.05 -17.05
N VAL A 6 -2.64 -13.37 -18.17
CA VAL A 6 -3.29 -12.07 -18.44
C VAL A 6 -4.65 -12.36 -19.07
N LEU A 7 -5.72 -11.92 -18.42
CA LEU A 7 -7.09 -11.98 -18.93
C LEU A 7 -7.36 -10.69 -19.72
N ASP A 8 -7.45 -10.79 -21.05
CA ASP A 8 -7.89 -9.70 -21.91
C ASP A 8 -9.43 -9.65 -21.91
N VAL A 9 -9.99 -8.61 -21.30
CA VAL A 9 -11.43 -8.47 -21.01
C VAL A 9 -12.24 -8.01 -22.24
N ALA A 10 -11.62 -7.80 -23.40
CA ALA A 10 -12.34 -7.21 -24.55
C ALA A 10 -13.06 -8.21 -25.49
N THR A 11 -12.79 -9.53 -25.46
CA THR A 11 -13.34 -10.44 -26.51
C THR A 11 -13.85 -11.82 -26.08
N GLY A 12 -13.80 -12.20 -24.79
CA GLY A 12 -14.51 -13.38 -24.28
C GLY A 12 -14.20 -14.73 -24.97
N ARG A 13 -13.04 -14.88 -25.64
CA ARG A 13 -12.61 -16.13 -26.27
C ARG A 13 -11.18 -16.47 -25.88
N THR A 14 -10.99 -17.63 -25.27
CA THR A 14 -9.67 -18.23 -25.03
C THR A 14 -9.17 -18.93 -26.29
N ARG A 15 -7.98 -18.56 -26.78
CA ARG A 15 -7.23 -19.35 -27.77
C ARG A 15 -5.76 -19.44 -27.35
N PRO A 16 -5.16 -20.65 -27.32
CA PRO A 16 -3.75 -20.80 -27.03
C PRO A 16 -2.92 -20.47 -28.28
N HIS A 17 -2.08 -19.44 -28.20
CA HIS A 17 -1.01 -19.20 -29.17
C HIS A 17 0.26 -19.88 -28.68
N TYR A 18 0.63 -21.01 -29.30
CA TYR A 18 1.92 -21.65 -29.12
C TYR A 18 2.99 -20.91 -29.92
N LEU A 19 3.99 -20.33 -29.25
CA LEU A 19 5.27 -19.96 -29.87
C LEU A 19 6.28 -21.07 -29.56
N SER A 20 6.50 -21.95 -30.54
CA SER A 20 7.51 -22.99 -30.52
C SER A 20 8.83 -22.46 -31.08
N SER A 21 9.79 -22.13 -30.24
CA SER A 21 11.22 -22.15 -30.59
C SER A 21 12.09 -21.81 -29.38
N PHE A 22 13.13 -22.62 -29.16
CA PHE A 22 14.18 -22.58 -28.11
C PHE A 22 14.02 -23.58 -26.95
N VAL A 23 14.30 -24.85 -27.24
CA VAL A 23 14.83 -25.81 -26.26
C VAL A 23 15.99 -26.55 -26.93
N GLN A 24 17.21 -26.39 -26.41
CA GLN A 24 18.34 -27.29 -26.70
C GLN A 24 18.38 -28.42 -25.64
N PRO A 25 18.78 -29.65 -26.00
CA PRO A 25 18.77 -30.77 -25.06
C PRO A 25 19.98 -30.71 -24.11
N VAL A 26 19.73 -30.90 -22.82
CA VAL A 26 20.76 -31.01 -21.78
C VAL A 26 21.29 -32.45 -21.70
N ASP A 27 22.61 -32.60 -21.80
CA ASP A 27 23.36 -33.85 -21.66
C ASP A 27 23.30 -34.38 -20.21
N ARG A 28 22.88 -35.64 -20.04
CA ARG A 28 22.65 -36.30 -18.73
C ARG A 28 23.87 -37.04 -18.17
N SER A 29 25.06 -36.84 -18.73
CA SER A 29 26.27 -37.56 -18.30
C SER A 29 27.04 -36.92 -17.12
N ALA A 30 26.66 -35.73 -16.65
CA ALA A 30 27.40 -35.00 -15.59
C ALA A 30 26.95 -35.29 -14.14
N LEU A 31 25.94 -36.13 -13.92
CA LEU A 31 25.36 -36.39 -12.59
C LEU A 31 25.95 -37.60 -11.85
N ALA A 32 26.96 -38.26 -12.42
CA ALA A 32 27.52 -39.50 -11.87
C ALA A 32 29.04 -39.42 -11.65
N MET A 33 29.57 -38.32 -11.11
CA MET A 33 31.00 -38.30 -10.74
C MET A 33 31.41 -37.22 -9.74
N THR A 34 30.77 -37.12 -8.57
CA THR A 34 31.40 -36.44 -7.42
C THR A 34 30.89 -36.96 -6.08
N LEU A 35 30.99 -38.29 -5.90
CA LEU A 35 30.92 -38.94 -4.58
C LEU A 35 32.30 -39.52 -4.29
N THR A 36 33.25 -38.64 -3.99
CA THR A 36 34.49 -39.01 -3.29
C THR A 36 34.65 -38.05 -2.14
N ALA A 37 34.38 -38.61 -0.96
CA ALA A 37 34.57 -38.01 0.35
C ALA A 37 35.93 -37.33 0.47
N ASN A 38 35.90 -36.07 0.93
CA ASN A 38 37.00 -35.51 1.71
C ASN A 38 36.41 -35.24 3.12
N THR A 39 36.61 -36.20 4.02
CA THR A 39 35.96 -36.33 5.33
C THR A 39 36.63 -35.53 6.45
N ASP A 40 37.50 -34.57 6.15
CA ASP A 40 38.28 -33.84 7.17
C ASP A 40 37.80 -32.41 7.45
N ASN A 41 36.56 -32.05 7.09
CA ASN A 41 35.97 -30.75 7.47
C ASN A 41 34.49 -30.83 7.87
N ALA A 42 34.08 -31.97 8.42
CA ALA A 42 32.69 -32.31 8.72
C ALA A 42 32.08 -31.58 9.95
N GLN A 43 32.74 -30.55 10.49
CA GLN A 43 32.20 -29.74 11.60
C GLN A 43 32.50 -28.24 11.46
N SER A 44 32.59 -27.70 10.24
CA SER A 44 32.61 -26.25 10.07
C SER A 44 31.18 -25.70 10.06
N ARG A 45 30.92 -24.64 10.83
CA ARG A 45 29.67 -23.84 10.79
C ARG A 45 29.26 -23.51 9.35
N ARG A 46 30.23 -23.26 8.48
CA ARG A 46 29.99 -22.94 7.06
C ARG A 46 29.37 -24.11 6.29
N SER A 47 29.87 -25.33 6.50
CA SER A 47 29.33 -26.53 5.87
C SER A 47 27.91 -26.85 6.36
N PHE A 48 27.65 -26.64 7.66
CA PHE A 48 26.32 -26.80 8.24
C PHE A 48 25.32 -25.79 7.66
N LEU A 49 25.69 -24.49 7.63
CA LEU A 49 24.84 -23.43 7.11
C LEU A 49 24.55 -23.59 5.61
N THR A 50 25.54 -23.98 4.80
CA THR A 50 25.34 -24.24 3.37
C THR A 50 24.37 -25.41 3.14
N TYR A 51 24.49 -26.49 3.93
CA TYR A 51 23.61 -27.64 3.84
C TYR A 51 22.14 -27.28 4.17
N PHE A 52 21.89 -26.59 5.27
CA PHE A 52 20.53 -26.19 5.67
C PHE A 52 19.93 -25.10 4.77
N SER A 53 20.74 -24.17 4.27
CA SER A 53 20.29 -23.18 3.26
C SER A 53 19.86 -23.86 1.96
N SER A 54 20.58 -24.90 1.53
CA SER A 54 20.24 -25.65 0.31
C SER A 54 18.95 -26.48 0.42
N MET A 55 18.52 -26.80 1.64
CA MET A 55 17.24 -27.47 1.91
C MET A 55 16.08 -26.49 2.16
N GLY A 56 16.29 -25.18 2.00
CA GLY A 56 15.27 -24.16 2.26
C GLY A 56 15.01 -23.88 3.75
N LEU A 57 15.90 -24.33 4.64
CA LEU A 57 15.82 -24.13 6.10
C LEU A 57 16.59 -22.90 6.59
N SER A 58 17.13 -22.07 5.68
CA SER A 58 17.77 -20.80 6.03
C SER A 58 16.78 -19.73 6.48
N SER A 59 15.51 -19.79 6.05
CA SER A 59 14.46 -18.88 6.52
C SER A 59 14.03 -19.16 7.97
N THR A 60 14.51 -20.25 8.58
CA THR A 60 14.13 -20.66 9.94
C THR A 60 15.29 -20.64 10.94
N LEU A 61 16.50 -20.22 10.57
CA LEU A 61 17.65 -20.26 11.50
C LEU A 61 17.43 -19.35 12.72
N LEU A 62 17.09 -18.08 12.49
CA LEU A 62 16.80 -17.15 13.58
C LEU A 62 15.59 -17.63 14.41
N PRO A 63 14.39 -17.90 13.84
CA PRO A 63 13.26 -18.40 14.62
C PRO A 63 13.54 -19.73 15.36
N GLY A 64 14.26 -20.66 14.72
CA GLY A 64 14.56 -21.97 15.30
C GLY A 64 15.57 -21.91 16.44
N VAL A 65 16.61 -21.09 16.32
CA VAL A 65 17.57 -20.86 17.40
C VAL A 65 16.90 -20.11 18.55
N LEU A 66 16.07 -19.11 18.24
CA LEU A 66 15.30 -18.36 19.22
C LEU A 66 14.40 -19.29 20.05
N TRP A 67 13.66 -20.17 19.37
CA TRP A 67 12.83 -21.20 20.01
C TRP A 67 13.66 -22.17 20.87
N GLY A 68 14.86 -22.55 20.42
CA GLY A 68 15.79 -23.36 21.21
C GLY A 68 16.25 -22.65 22.49
N CYS A 69 16.59 -21.37 22.41
CA CYS A 69 16.97 -20.56 23.57
C CYS A 69 15.82 -20.40 24.58
N MET A 70 14.57 -20.24 24.10
CA MET A 70 13.40 -20.21 24.98
C MET A 70 13.22 -21.52 25.74
N GLN A 71 13.35 -22.67 25.06
CA GLN A 71 13.23 -23.98 25.71
C GLN A 71 14.33 -24.23 26.73
N GLU A 72 15.57 -23.83 26.44
CA GLU A 72 16.71 -24.00 27.36
C GLU A 72 16.58 -23.12 28.62
N ALA A 73 16.02 -21.92 28.46
CA ALA A 73 15.79 -21.00 29.57
C ALA A 73 14.49 -21.27 30.35
N GLU A 74 13.61 -22.14 29.84
CA GLU A 74 12.26 -22.40 30.38
C GLU A 74 11.37 -21.13 30.47
N GLU A 75 11.58 -20.17 29.56
CA GLU A 75 10.85 -18.90 29.53
C GLU A 75 9.68 -18.94 28.52
N GLN A 76 8.58 -18.26 28.86
CA GLN A 76 7.41 -18.12 27.98
C GLN A 76 7.53 -16.95 27.01
N GLU A 77 8.37 -15.96 27.33
CA GLU A 77 8.58 -14.75 26.54
C GLU A 77 9.97 -14.74 25.92
N VAL A 78 10.06 -14.16 24.73
CA VAL A 78 11.34 -13.90 24.07
C VAL A 78 12.03 -12.72 24.76
N THR A 79 13.32 -12.89 25.08
CA THR A 79 14.13 -11.82 25.67
C THR A 79 15.13 -11.25 24.65
N LEU A 80 15.64 -10.05 24.94
CA LEU A 80 16.69 -9.41 24.14
C LEU A 80 17.96 -10.26 24.05
N ALA A 81 18.33 -10.93 25.14
CA ALA A 81 19.50 -11.80 25.18
C ALA A 81 19.36 -13.01 24.23
N MET A 82 18.18 -13.63 24.21
CA MET A 82 17.87 -14.75 23.31
C MET A 82 17.89 -14.30 21.85
N THR A 83 17.27 -13.16 21.55
CA THR A 83 17.21 -12.59 20.20
C THR A 83 18.60 -12.23 19.68
N ARG A 84 19.44 -11.61 20.53
CA ARG A 84 20.84 -11.31 20.22
C ARG A 84 21.66 -12.57 19.94
N ALA A 85 21.53 -13.60 20.77
CA ALA A 85 22.22 -14.87 20.57
C ALA A 85 21.76 -15.55 19.27
N ALA A 86 20.45 -15.58 19.02
CA ALA A 86 19.89 -16.16 17.81
C ALA A 86 20.34 -15.41 16.54
N ALA A 87 20.37 -14.07 16.56
CA ALA A 87 20.85 -13.26 15.44
C ALA A 87 22.31 -13.54 15.12
N GLN A 88 23.17 -13.63 16.15
CA GLN A 88 24.58 -13.98 15.97
C GLN A 88 24.77 -15.38 15.37
N VAL A 89 23.97 -16.36 15.79
CA VAL A 89 24.01 -17.72 15.23
C VAL A 89 23.50 -17.75 13.79
N ALA A 90 22.47 -16.94 13.49
CA ALA A 90 21.92 -16.78 12.14
C ALA A 90 22.83 -15.97 11.20
N GLY A 91 23.86 -15.31 11.72
CA GLY A 91 24.75 -14.43 10.95
C GLY A 91 24.06 -13.13 10.52
N LEU A 92 23.14 -12.63 11.34
CA LEU A 92 22.43 -11.37 11.14
C LEU A 92 23.00 -10.31 12.08
N ASP A 93 23.32 -9.16 11.51
CA ASP A 93 23.82 -8.01 12.24
C ASP A 93 22.67 -7.00 12.40
N PHE A 94 22.17 -6.88 13.63
CA PHE A 94 21.16 -5.90 14.03
C PHE A 94 21.73 -5.00 15.12
N ASN A 95 21.32 -3.73 15.13
CA ASN A 95 21.58 -2.83 16.24
C ASN A 95 20.66 -3.14 17.44
N GLU A 96 20.90 -2.49 18.58
CA GLU A 96 20.14 -2.79 19.80
C GLU A 96 18.65 -2.40 19.69
N GLU A 97 18.34 -1.27 19.06
CA GLU A 97 16.97 -0.81 18.81
C GLU A 97 16.19 -1.79 17.90
N GLU A 98 16.84 -2.28 16.83
CA GLU A 98 16.28 -3.29 15.93
C GLU A 98 15.99 -4.62 16.66
N LEU A 99 16.89 -5.03 17.56
CA LEU A 99 16.69 -6.24 18.36
C LEU A 99 15.54 -6.08 19.36
N GLU A 100 15.40 -4.90 19.97
CA GLU A 100 14.27 -4.59 20.86
C GLU A 100 12.93 -4.61 20.09
N MET A 101 12.89 -4.04 18.89
CA MET A 101 11.72 -4.13 18.00
C MET A 101 11.35 -5.57 17.65
N ILE A 102 12.34 -6.43 17.39
CA ILE A 102 12.11 -7.85 17.12
C ILE A 102 11.50 -8.54 18.35
N VAL A 103 12.04 -8.29 19.54
CA VAL A 103 11.51 -8.86 20.80
C VAL A 103 10.06 -8.46 21.00
N GLU A 104 9.74 -7.17 20.87
CA GLU A 104 8.38 -6.66 21.02
C GLU A 104 7.42 -7.31 20.00
N GLY A 105 7.81 -7.31 18.72
CA GLY A 105 6.98 -7.87 17.64
C GLY A 105 6.72 -9.38 17.80
N VAL A 106 7.72 -10.13 18.26
CA VAL A 106 7.57 -11.57 18.50
C VAL A 106 6.65 -11.84 19.69
N ASN A 107 6.83 -11.14 20.81
CA ASN A 107 5.98 -11.32 22.00
C ASN A 107 4.53 -10.89 21.73
N GLN A 108 4.29 -9.76 21.06
CA GLN A 108 2.95 -9.36 20.60
C GLN A 108 2.31 -10.42 19.68
N SER A 109 3.13 -11.07 18.83
CA SER A 109 2.65 -12.15 17.97
C SER A 109 2.25 -13.38 18.79
N PHE A 110 2.99 -13.74 19.84
CA PHE A 110 2.63 -14.83 20.75
C PHE A 110 1.27 -14.59 21.40
N GLU A 111 1.06 -13.40 21.96
CA GLU A 111 -0.24 -13.01 22.55
C GLU A 111 -1.37 -13.15 21.54
N ARG A 112 -1.19 -12.60 20.33
CA ARG A 112 -2.18 -12.70 19.25
C ARG A 112 -2.47 -14.16 18.85
N PHE A 113 -1.45 -15.01 18.82
CA PHE A 113 -1.66 -16.43 18.53
C PHE A 113 -2.40 -17.16 19.65
N GLU A 114 -2.16 -16.82 20.92
CA GLU A 114 -2.97 -17.33 22.04
C GLU A 114 -4.42 -16.89 21.91
N GLU A 115 -4.70 -15.63 21.59
CA GLU A 115 -6.06 -15.14 21.33
C GLU A 115 -6.76 -15.91 20.20
N ILE A 116 -6.05 -16.16 19.09
CA ILE A 116 -6.55 -16.97 17.97
C ILE A 116 -6.82 -18.42 18.43
N ARG A 117 -5.91 -19.02 19.23
CA ARG A 117 -6.09 -20.38 19.77
C ARG A 117 -7.28 -20.50 20.72
N LEU A 118 -7.59 -19.44 21.47
CA LEU A 118 -8.77 -19.37 22.33
C LEU A 118 -10.07 -19.16 21.55
N THR A 119 -9.98 -18.71 20.29
CA THR A 119 -11.15 -18.55 19.42
C THR A 119 -11.59 -19.91 18.89
N SER A 120 -12.70 -20.44 19.42
CA SER A 120 -13.25 -21.72 18.97
C SER A 120 -13.99 -21.56 17.65
N LEU A 121 -13.38 -22.01 16.55
CA LEU A 121 -14.06 -22.23 15.28
C LEU A 121 -14.10 -23.74 15.02
N ASP A 122 -15.30 -24.28 14.79
CA ASP A 122 -15.42 -25.71 14.47
C ASP A 122 -14.73 -25.97 13.12
N ASN A 123 -13.95 -27.06 13.02
CA ASN A 123 -13.26 -27.44 11.78
C ASN A 123 -14.22 -27.72 10.61
N SER A 124 -15.52 -27.88 10.88
CA SER A 124 -16.58 -27.99 9.87
C SER A 124 -17.01 -26.64 9.28
N VAL A 125 -16.63 -25.51 9.90
CA VAL A 125 -16.88 -24.18 9.33
C VAL A 125 -15.96 -23.99 8.13
N MET A 126 -16.55 -24.02 6.94
CA MET A 126 -15.82 -23.78 5.70
C MET A 126 -15.23 -22.36 5.73
N PRO A 127 -13.94 -22.18 5.39
CA PRO A 127 -13.40 -20.84 5.22
C PRO A 127 -14.19 -20.09 4.16
N ALA A 128 -14.34 -18.77 4.32
CA ALA A 128 -14.98 -17.93 3.32
C ALA A 128 -14.11 -17.86 2.05
N LEU A 129 -14.28 -18.82 1.15
CA LEU A 129 -13.56 -18.88 -0.13
C LEU A 129 -14.12 -17.89 -1.17
N HIS A 130 -15.32 -17.35 -0.91
CA HIS A 130 -16.00 -16.44 -1.81
C HIS A 130 -16.73 -15.37 -0.99
N PHE A 131 -16.22 -14.13 -1.05
CA PHE A 131 -16.94 -12.97 -0.55
C PHE A 131 -17.83 -12.44 -1.68
N SER A 132 -19.13 -12.71 -1.58
CA SER A 132 -20.13 -12.10 -2.44
C SER A 132 -20.76 -10.93 -1.71
N PRO A 133 -20.51 -9.67 -2.11
CA PRO A 133 -21.28 -8.54 -1.59
C PRO A 133 -22.73 -8.54 -2.12
N VAL A 134 -23.08 -9.45 -3.02
CA VAL A 134 -24.41 -9.60 -3.61
C VAL A 134 -25.36 -10.23 -2.59
N ALA A 135 -26.36 -9.49 -2.14
CA ALA A 135 -27.40 -10.02 -1.27
C ALA A 135 -28.28 -11.05 -2.01
N PRO A 136 -28.86 -12.06 -1.33
CA PRO A 136 -29.80 -12.98 -1.95
C PRO A 136 -30.96 -12.24 -2.63
N GLY A 137 -31.18 -12.50 -3.92
CA GLY A 137 -32.22 -11.83 -4.73
C GLY A 137 -31.83 -10.44 -5.26
N MET A 138 -30.60 -9.97 -5.02
CA MET A 138 -30.10 -8.74 -5.61
C MET A 138 -29.82 -8.95 -7.10
N GLU A 139 -30.58 -8.26 -7.95
CA GLU A 139 -30.33 -8.18 -9.38
C GLU A 139 -29.52 -6.93 -9.69
N PHE A 140 -28.49 -7.06 -10.53
CA PHE A 140 -27.73 -5.92 -11.03
C PHE A 140 -28.21 -5.55 -12.42
N GLU A 141 -28.40 -4.27 -12.65
CA GLU A 141 -28.58 -3.74 -13.99
C GLU A 141 -27.26 -3.94 -14.76
N ARG A 142 -27.24 -4.88 -15.71
CA ARG A 142 -26.07 -5.21 -16.53
C ARG A 142 -25.99 -4.38 -17.81
N VAL A 143 -26.84 -3.37 -17.93
CA VAL A 143 -26.86 -2.46 -19.07
C VAL A 143 -25.85 -1.36 -18.80
N GLU A 144 -24.98 -1.06 -19.76
CA GLU A 144 -24.18 0.16 -19.73
C GLU A 144 -25.12 1.36 -19.67
N GLY A 145 -25.28 1.93 -18.47
CA GLY A 145 -26.08 3.12 -18.24
C GLY A 145 -25.22 4.37 -18.33
N THR A 146 -25.80 5.46 -18.84
CA THR A 146 -25.23 6.79 -18.64
C THR A 146 -25.53 7.24 -17.21
N LEU A 147 -24.52 7.79 -16.52
CA LEU A 147 -24.70 8.36 -15.19
C LEU A 147 -25.79 9.44 -15.24
N ARG A 148 -26.92 9.21 -14.57
CA ARG A 148 -27.98 10.20 -14.42
C ARG A 148 -27.75 10.97 -13.13
N VAL A 149 -27.26 12.20 -13.26
CA VAL A 149 -27.14 13.10 -12.12
C VAL A 149 -28.55 13.52 -11.70
N GLY A 150 -28.94 13.17 -10.47
CA GLY A 150 -30.21 13.58 -9.90
C GLY A 150 -30.31 15.11 -9.72
N PRO A 151 -31.52 15.65 -9.49
CA PRO A 151 -31.70 17.07 -9.21
C PRO A 151 -30.91 17.46 -7.94
N ARG A 152 -30.13 18.54 -8.03
CA ARG A 152 -29.32 19.07 -6.92
C ARG A 152 -30.00 20.26 -6.28
N SER A 153 -29.98 20.33 -4.95
CA SER A 153 -30.43 21.52 -4.21
C SER A 153 -29.46 22.67 -4.50
N PRO A 154 -29.93 23.87 -4.87
CA PRO A 154 -29.05 25.02 -5.08
C PRO A 154 -28.27 25.34 -3.80
N VAL A 155 -26.94 25.36 -3.91
CA VAL A 155 -26.03 25.83 -2.87
C VAL A 155 -25.55 27.23 -3.18
N THR A 156 -25.30 28.02 -2.14
CA THR A 156 -24.81 29.39 -2.23
C THR A 156 -23.42 29.47 -1.59
N ARG A 157 -22.50 30.20 -2.22
CA ARG A 157 -21.17 30.44 -1.66
C ARG A 157 -21.26 31.08 -0.26
N PRO A 158 -20.65 30.48 0.77
CA PRO A 158 -20.58 31.08 2.09
C PRO A 158 -19.65 32.32 2.09
N PRO A 159 -19.79 33.22 3.07
CA PRO A 159 -18.90 34.37 3.22
C PRO A 159 -17.44 33.96 3.46
N ASP A 160 -17.22 32.95 4.31
CA ASP A 160 -15.92 32.31 4.50
C ASP A 160 -15.86 31.03 3.67
N LEU A 161 -14.91 30.97 2.74
CA LEU A 161 -14.73 29.80 1.89
C LEU A 161 -14.35 28.56 2.70
N GLU A 162 -13.71 28.70 3.86
CA GLU A 162 -13.28 27.55 4.66
C GLU A 162 -14.46 26.72 5.20
N GLU A 163 -15.67 27.30 5.27
CA GLU A 163 -16.91 26.59 5.62
C GLU A 163 -17.23 25.43 4.66
N VAL A 164 -16.77 25.50 3.41
CA VAL A 164 -17.02 24.44 2.41
C VAL A 164 -16.11 23.23 2.57
N ALA A 165 -15.11 23.28 3.45
CA ALA A 165 -14.08 22.24 3.56
C ALA A 165 -14.65 20.83 3.86
N PHE A 166 -15.81 20.78 4.51
CA PHE A 166 -16.53 19.55 4.87
C PHE A 166 -17.80 19.31 4.05
N TRP A 167 -18.04 20.11 3.00
CA TRP A 167 -19.18 19.92 2.11
C TRP A 167 -19.00 18.67 1.26
N SER A 168 -20.11 18.17 0.74
CA SER A 168 -20.09 17.04 -0.18
C SER A 168 -19.43 17.45 -1.52
N ILE A 169 -18.82 16.50 -2.21
CA ILE A 169 -18.30 16.72 -3.58
C ILE A 169 -19.40 17.25 -4.50
N THR A 170 -20.66 16.81 -4.32
CA THR A 170 -21.78 17.27 -5.13
C THR A 170 -22.11 18.76 -4.92
N ASP A 171 -21.97 19.27 -3.70
CA ASP A 171 -22.19 20.69 -3.39
C ASP A 171 -21.02 21.54 -3.89
N LEU A 172 -19.77 21.08 -3.69
CA LEU A 172 -18.57 21.74 -4.23
C LEU A 172 -18.60 21.82 -5.75
N ALA A 173 -18.98 20.72 -6.40
CA ALA A 173 -19.16 20.64 -7.84
C ALA A 173 -20.17 21.68 -8.33
N GLN A 174 -21.27 21.86 -7.60
CA GLN A 174 -22.28 22.84 -7.94
C GLN A 174 -21.81 24.28 -7.72
N LEU A 175 -21.03 24.57 -6.67
CA LEU A 175 -20.41 25.90 -6.49
C LEU A 175 -19.49 26.27 -7.65
N ILE A 176 -18.70 25.30 -8.14
CA ILE A 176 -17.80 25.45 -9.28
C ILE A 176 -18.59 25.59 -10.59
N GLU A 177 -19.55 24.70 -10.85
CA GLU A 177 -20.38 24.69 -12.06
C GLU A 177 -21.19 25.98 -12.21
N SER A 178 -21.73 26.50 -11.10
CA SER A 178 -22.43 27.79 -11.04
C SER A 178 -21.49 29.00 -10.98
N ARG A 179 -20.17 28.78 -11.05
CA ARG A 179 -19.10 29.79 -11.04
C ARG A 179 -19.11 30.71 -9.81
N GLN A 180 -19.64 30.23 -8.69
CA GLN A 180 -19.61 30.95 -7.42
C GLN A 180 -18.22 30.87 -6.78
N VAL A 181 -17.50 29.78 -7.02
CA VAL A 181 -16.12 29.56 -6.57
C VAL A 181 -15.29 29.08 -7.75
N ARG A 182 -14.05 29.58 -7.85
CA ARG A 182 -13.09 29.13 -8.87
C ARG A 182 -12.35 27.87 -8.39
N PRO A 183 -12.11 26.86 -9.23
CA PRO A 183 -11.19 25.76 -8.95
C PRO A 183 -9.85 26.19 -8.33
N SER A 184 -9.21 27.24 -8.83
CA SER A 184 -7.94 27.77 -8.26
C SER A 184 -8.11 28.26 -6.82
N GLU A 185 -9.21 28.95 -6.55
CA GLU A 185 -9.55 29.46 -5.21
C GLU A 185 -9.80 28.32 -4.22
N LEU A 186 -10.57 27.30 -4.64
CA LEU A 186 -10.84 26.12 -3.81
C LEU A 186 -9.55 25.31 -3.55
N THR A 187 -8.70 25.19 -4.57
CA THR A 187 -7.41 24.50 -4.49
C THR A 187 -6.47 25.15 -3.48
N GLU A 188 -6.31 26.47 -3.53
CA GLU A 188 -5.47 27.20 -2.56
C GLU A 188 -6.03 27.10 -1.13
N MET A 189 -7.35 27.09 -0.96
CA MET A 189 -7.99 26.87 0.34
C MET A 189 -7.59 25.50 0.94
N TYR A 190 -7.71 24.41 0.17
CA TYR A 190 -7.34 23.08 0.65
C TYR A 190 -5.82 22.91 0.86
N ILE A 191 -4.97 23.45 -0.02
CA ILE A 191 -3.50 23.46 0.21
C ILE A 191 -3.16 24.22 1.50
N GLY A 192 -3.81 25.37 1.74
CA GLY A 192 -3.67 26.15 2.96
C GLY A 192 -4.05 25.37 4.22
N ARG A 193 -5.15 24.61 4.16
CA ARG A 193 -5.58 23.72 5.25
C ARG A 193 -4.59 22.59 5.50
N LEU A 194 -4.11 21.94 4.44
CA LEU A 194 -3.11 20.87 4.57
C LEU A 194 -1.86 21.42 5.28
N ARG A 195 -1.33 22.56 4.85
CA ARG A 195 -0.19 23.21 5.53
C ARG A 195 -0.47 23.54 7.00
N ARG A 196 -1.67 24.07 7.29
CA ARG A 196 -2.07 24.49 8.65
C ARG A 196 -2.16 23.31 9.63
N TYR A 197 -2.75 22.20 9.20
CA TYR A 197 -3.07 21.08 10.09
C TYR A 197 -2.04 19.93 10.04
N ASN A 198 -1.14 19.90 9.05
CA ASN A 198 -0.18 18.79 8.92
C ASN A 198 0.78 18.68 10.11
N SER A 199 1.14 19.77 10.78
CA SER A 199 1.98 19.70 11.99
C SER A 199 1.32 18.94 13.14
N THR A 200 -0.01 18.88 13.17
CA THR A 200 -0.78 18.16 14.19
C THR A 200 -1.14 16.75 13.72
N LEU A 201 -1.55 16.61 12.45
CA LEU A 201 -2.07 15.35 11.91
C LEU A 201 -1.01 14.46 11.28
N ASN A 202 0.11 15.03 10.84
CA ASN A 202 1.18 14.34 10.12
C ASN A 202 0.64 13.41 9.02
N CYS A 203 -0.13 13.98 8.10
CA CYS A 203 -0.93 13.28 7.09
C CYS A 203 -0.53 13.59 5.64
N VAL A 204 0.48 14.45 5.44
CA VAL A 204 0.99 14.85 4.11
C VAL A 204 2.45 14.41 3.98
N VAL A 205 2.73 13.63 2.93
CA VAL A 205 4.09 13.28 2.50
C VAL A 205 4.66 14.38 1.60
N THR A 206 3.89 14.79 0.60
CA THR A 206 4.34 15.79 -0.39
C THR A 206 3.15 16.59 -0.91
N LEU A 207 3.24 17.93 -0.86
CA LEU A 207 2.28 18.79 -1.53
C LEU A 207 2.60 18.87 -3.03
N THR A 208 1.59 18.69 -3.88
CA THR A 208 1.76 18.70 -5.35
C THR A 208 1.48 20.08 -5.93
N GLU A 209 1.92 21.15 -5.26
CA GLU A 209 1.42 22.52 -5.52
C GLU A 209 1.58 22.99 -6.96
N SER A 210 2.70 22.72 -7.60
CA SER A 210 2.93 23.11 -9.00
C SER A 210 1.92 22.46 -9.94
N ARG A 211 1.72 21.14 -9.80
CA ARG A 211 0.70 20.39 -10.57
C ARG A 211 -0.71 20.85 -10.21
N ALA A 212 -0.99 21.05 -8.92
CA ALA A 212 -2.28 21.48 -8.42
C ALA A 212 -2.69 22.85 -9.01
N ARG A 213 -1.80 23.84 -8.94
CA ARG A 213 -2.05 25.17 -9.50
C ARG A 213 -2.27 25.12 -11.00
N ALA A 214 -1.44 24.38 -11.74
CA ALA A 214 -1.59 24.24 -13.18
C ALA A 214 -2.94 23.60 -13.57
N LEU A 215 -3.33 22.50 -12.92
CA LEU A 215 -4.62 21.83 -13.17
C LEU A 215 -5.80 22.72 -12.78
N ALA A 216 -5.70 23.47 -11.69
CA ALA A 216 -6.76 24.37 -11.24
C ALA A 216 -6.93 25.60 -12.16
N GLU A 217 -5.83 26.17 -12.65
CA GLU A 217 -5.86 27.24 -13.65
C GLU A 217 -6.44 26.75 -14.99
N GLN A 218 -6.12 25.53 -15.39
CA GLN A 218 -6.72 24.89 -16.56
C GLN A 218 -8.24 24.71 -16.36
N ALA A 219 -8.68 24.19 -15.21
CA ALA A 219 -10.09 24.02 -14.90
C ALA A 219 -10.84 25.36 -14.89
N ASP A 220 -10.23 26.42 -14.33
CA ASP A 220 -10.79 27.78 -14.39
C ASP A 220 -11.05 28.24 -15.83
N ALA A 221 -10.06 28.09 -16.72
CA ALA A 221 -10.15 28.52 -18.11
C ALA A 221 -11.23 27.74 -18.87
N GLU A 222 -11.25 26.42 -18.72
CA GLU A 222 -12.24 25.56 -19.37
C GLU A 222 -13.66 25.86 -18.92
N ILE A 223 -13.87 26.06 -17.61
CA ILE A 223 -15.17 26.40 -17.05
C ILE A 223 -15.62 27.79 -17.49
N ALA A 224 -14.71 28.77 -17.57
CA ALA A 224 -15.00 30.09 -18.11
C ALA A 224 -15.49 30.01 -19.57
N GLU A 225 -14.89 29.12 -20.37
CA GLU A 225 -15.26 28.83 -21.76
C GLU A 225 -16.49 27.92 -21.89
N GLY A 226 -17.12 27.53 -20.78
CA GLY A 226 -18.33 26.71 -20.76
C GLY A 226 -18.09 25.21 -20.94
N ARG A 227 -16.84 24.75 -20.87
CA ARG A 227 -16.46 23.34 -20.92
C ARG A 227 -16.39 22.73 -19.52
N TYR A 228 -17.55 22.46 -18.93
CA TYR A 228 -17.60 21.72 -17.67
C TYR A 228 -17.58 20.20 -17.93
N ARG A 229 -16.52 19.50 -17.49
CA ARG A 229 -16.31 18.06 -17.72
C ARG A 229 -17.18 17.16 -16.83
N GLY A 230 -17.72 17.68 -15.73
CA GLY A 230 -18.56 16.94 -14.80
C GLY A 230 -18.19 17.16 -13.33
N PRO A 231 -18.75 16.36 -12.41
CA PRO A 231 -18.74 16.65 -10.97
C PRO A 231 -17.36 16.71 -10.32
N LEU A 232 -16.32 16.16 -10.94
CA LEU A 232 -14.96 16.18 -10.42
C LEU A 232 -14.12 17.34 -10.99
N HIS A 233 -14.64 18.07 -11.98
CA HIS A 233 -13.90 19.13 -12.65
C HIS A 233 -13.60 20.28 -11.68
N GLY A 234 -12.31 20.50 -11.40
CA GLY A 234 -11.79 21.49 -10.48
C GLY A 234 -11.82 21.09 -9.01
N ILE A 235 -12.16 19.82 -8.67
CA ILE A 235 -12.24 19.34 -7.28
C ILE A 235 -10.85 18.94 -6.77
N PRO A 236 -10.37 19.53 -5.64
CA PRO A 236 -9.13 19.12 -4.99
C PRO A 236 -9.21 17.72 -4.39
N TRP A 237 -8.16 16.93 -4.55
CA TRP A 237 -8.06 15.59 -3.96
C TRP A 237 -6.63 15.23 -3.56
N GLY A 238 -6.48 14.27 -2.65
CA GLY A 238 -5.20 13.73 -2.21
C GLY A 238 -5.07 12.24 -2.53
N ALA A 239 -3.89 11.82 -2.99
CA ALA A 239 -3.58 10.41 -3.27
C ALA A 239 -2.80 9.81 -2.11
N LYS A 240 -3.17 8.60 -1.66
CA LYS A 240 -2.32 7.81 -0.77
C LYS A 240 -0.94 7.60 -1.40
N ASP A 241 0.13 7.67 -0.62
CA ASP A 241 1.52 7.59 -1.11
C ASP A 241 1.99 6.18 -1.51
N ILE A 242 1.04 5.38 -2.02
CA ILE A 242 1.26 4.13 -2.75
C ILE A 242 0.87 4.23 -4.22
N ILE A 243 0.19 5.32 -4.59
CA ILE A 243 -0.30 5.57 -5.94
C ILE A 243 0.78 6.40 -6.64
N SER A 244 1.31 5.99 -7.78
CA SER A 244 2.32 6.81 -8.47
C SER A 244 1.71 8.09 -9.04
N ALA A 245 2.43 9.21 -8.89
CA ALA A 245 2.13 10.47 -9.57
C ALA A 245 3.43 11.02 -10.17
N GLN A 246 3.50 11.11 -11.49
CA GLN A 246 4.66 11.56 -12.24
C GLN A 246 5.14 12.93 -11.74
N GLY A 247 6.46 13.05 -11.55
CA GLY A 247 7.10 14.27 -11.05
C GLY A 247 7.08 14.43 -9.53
N TYR A 248 6.50 13.47 -8.80
CA TYR A 248 6.47 13.45 -7.34
C TYR A 248 6.94 12.09 -6.80
N PRO A 249 7.59 12.05 -5.62
CA PRO A 249 7.94 10.80 -4.96
C PRO A 249 6.72 9.92 -4.69
N THR A 250 6.94 8.62 -4.62
CA THR A 250 5.96 7.62 -4.18
C THR A 250 6.71 6.61 -3.35
N THR A 251 6.68 6.83 -2.04
CA THR A 251 7.64 6.24 -1.09
C THR A 251 7.12 5.00 -0.39
N TRP A 252 5.82 4.72 -0.54
CA TRP A 252 5.14 3.63 0.17
C TRP A 252 5.24 3.72 1.69
N GLY A 253 5.55 4.90 2.23
CA GLY A 253 5.72 5.12 3.67
C GLY A 253 6.93 4.43 4.28
N ALA A 254 7.81 3.82 3.49
CA ALA A 254 8.95 3.03 3.97
C ALA A 254 10.27 3.80 3.80
N ALA A 255 11.12 3.80 4.84
CA ALA A 255 12.39 4.51 4.82
C ALA A 255 13.32 4.09 3.65
N PRO A 256 13.42 2.80 3.26
CA PRO A 256 14.23 2.39 2.11
C PRO A 256 13.77 2.95 0.76
N PHE A 257 12.52 3.45 0.68
CA PHE A 257 11.89 3.94 -0.55
C PHE A 257 11.59 5.44 -0.49
N GLU A 258 12.14 6.18 0.49
CA GLU A 258 11.90 7.63 0.65
C GLU A 258 12.19 8.44 -0.62
N GLU A 259 13.21 8.05 -1.39
CA GLU A 259 13.59 8.72 -2.64
C GLU A 259 12.96 8.08 -3.90
N GLN A 260 12.08 7.09 -3.74
CA GLN A 260 11.48 6.38 -4.86
C GLN A 260 10.58 7.30 -5.70
N THR A 261 10.81 7.28 -7.01
CA THR A 261 10.04 8.05 -7.99
C THR A 261 9.66 7.16 -9.18
N PHE A 262 8.57 7.52 -9.85
CA PHE A 262 8.10 6.84 -11.07
C PHE A 262 7.94 7.87 -12.18
N ASP A 263 8.23 7.47 -13.42
CA ASP A 263 8.10 8.29 -14.61
C ASP A 263 6.70 8.23 -15.24
N PHE A 264 5.73 7.63 -14.54
CA PHE A 264 4.34 7.47 -14.97
C PHE A 264 3.35 7.79 -13.85
N ASP A 265 2.16 8.23 -14.25
CA ASP A 265 0.99 8.32 -13.37
C ASP A 265 0.31 6.96 -13.25
N ALA A 266 -0.21 6.62 -12.07
CA ALA A 266 -1.10 5.48 -11.94
C ALA A 266 -2.40 5.73 -12.73
N THR A 267 -3.02 4.68 -13.27
CA THR A 267 -4.26 4.81 -14.07
C THR A 267 -5.39 5.57 -13.35
N VAL A 268 -5.45 5.51 -12.02
CA VAL A 268 -6.44 6.30 -11.24
C VAL A 268 -6.15 7.80 -11.29
N VAL A 269 -4.87 8.20 -11.27
CA VAL A 269 -4.45 9.60 -11.40
C VAL A 269 -4.78 10.09 -12.81
N GLU A 270 -4.41 9.33 -13.85
CA GLU A 270 -4.73 9.67 -15.25
C GLU A 270 -6.23 9.92 -15.44
N ARG A 271 -7.09 9.01 -14.94
CA ARG A 271 -8.55 9.15 -15.04
C ARG A 271 -9.10 10.35 -14.28
N LEU A 272 -8.50 10.70 -13.14
CA LEU A 272 -8.92 11.85 -12.35
C LEU A 272 -8.50 13.17 -13.00
N ASP A 273 -7.30 13.21 -13.58
CA ASP A 273 -6.82 14.36 -14.38
C ASP A 273 -7.66 14.54 -15.65
N ASP A 274 -8.02 13.46 -16.34
CA ASP A 274 -8.95 13.49 -17.49
C ASP A 274 -10.33 14.05 -17.10
N ALA A 275 -10.83 13.68 -15.91
CA ALA A 275 -12.06 14.25 -15.35
C ALA A 275 -11.90 15.71 -14.88
N GLY A 276 -10.68 16.23 -14.87
CA GLY A 276 -10.33 17.59 -14.46
C GLY A 276 -10.21 17.78 -12.95
N ALA A 277 -10.05 16.72 -12.17
CA ALA A 277 -9.78 16.82 -10.73
C ALA A 277 -8.36 17.36 -10.48
N VAL A 278 -8.14 17.94 -9.30
CA VAL A 278 -6.90 18.64 -8.96
C VAL A 278 -6.16 17.89 -7.85
N LEU A 279 -5.09 17.16 -8.19
CA LEU A 279 -4.26 16.50 -7.18
C LEU A 279 -3.49 17.55 -6.38
N VAL A 280 -3.76 17.68 -5.08
CA VAL A 280 -3.13 18.66 -4.16
C VAL A 280 -2.05 18.09 -3.26
N ALA A 281 -2.07 16.79 -2.98
CA ALA A 281 -1.09 16.15 -2.11
C ALA A 281 -0.97 14.64 -2.31
N LYS A 282 0.24 14.14 -2.01
CA LYS A 282 0.53 12.78 -1.60
C LYS A 282 0.31 12.68 -0.09
N LEU A 283 -0.63 11.84 0.32
CA LEU A 283 -1.04 11.64 1.71
C LEU A 283 -0.37 10.39 2.29
N THR A 284 -0.14 10.41 3.59
CA THR A 284 0.60 9.37 4.29
C THR A 284 -0.03 7.99 4.15
N THR A 285 0.83 7.00 4.27
CA THR A 285 0.48 5.59 4.38
C THR A 285 1.41 5.00 5.40
N GLY A 286 0.91 4.14 6.29
CA GLY A 286 1.82 3.27 7.04
C GLY A 286 2.74 2.51 6.10
N GLU A 287 3.92 2.14 6.59
CA GLU A 287 4.96 1.46 5.84
C GLU A 287 4.40 0.27 5.05
N LEU A 288 4.55 0.30 3.72
CA LEU A 288 4.04 -0.73 2.81
C LEU A 288 2.52 -0.99 2.97
N ALA A 289 1.77 0.08 3.27
CA ALA A 289 0.35 0.07 3.58
C ALA A 289 -0.03 -0.71 4.86
N PHE A 290 0.91 -0.83 5.80
CA PHE A 290 0.70 -1.48 7.09
C PHE A 290 0.80 -0.47 8.25
N GLY A 291 -0.22 -0.43 9.10
CA GLY A 291 -0.26 0.46 10.27
C GLY A 291 -0.40 1.95 9.95
N ASP A 292 -0.04 2.77 10.92
CA ASP A 292 -0.13 4.25 10.94
C ASP A 292 1.25 4.94 11.01
N ASN A 293 2.32 4.16 11.19
CA ASN A 293 3.70 4.63 11.19
C ASN A 293 4.32 4.55 9.80
N TRP A 294 4.98 5.62 9.39
CA TRP A 294 5.71 5.77 8.14
C TRP A 294 7.07 6.42 8.44
N PHE A 295 7.98 6.50 7.47
CA PHE A 295 9.32 7.05 7.71
C PHE A 295 9.30 8.49 8.28
N GLY A 296 8.22 9.25 8.05
CA GLY A 296 7.98 10.58 8.62
C GLY A 296 7.29 10.59 10.00
N GLY A 297 7.20 9.46 10.69
CA GLY A 297 6.58 9.32 12.01
C GLY A 297 5.17 8.70 11.95
N ARG A 298 4.29 9.06 12.89
CA ARG A 298 2.92 8.53 12.97
C ARG A 298 1.92 9.52 12.39
N THR A 299 0.93 9.05 11.63
CA THR A 299 -0.24 9.86 11.29
C THR A 299 -1.25 9.86 12.43
N ASN A 300 -1.66 11.04 12.88
CA ASN A 300 -2.49 11.20 14.07
C ASN A 300 -3.98 11.30 13.72
N ASN A 301 -4.83 10.82 14.63
CA ASN A 301 -6.28 10.84 14.49
C ASN A 301 -6.83 12.28 14.66
N PRO A 302 -7.60 12.82 13.71
CA PRO A 302 -8.14 14.18 13.82
C PRO A 302 -9.12 14.39 14.98
N TRP A 303 -9.70 13.33 15.55
CA TRP A 303 -10.61 13.40 16.69
C TRP A 303 -9.88 13.31 18.04
N ASN A 304 -8.70 12.68 18.07
CA ASN A 304 -7.85 12.58 19.24
C ASN A 304 -6.37 12.49 18.82
N PRO A 305 -5.68 13.63 18.64
CA PRO A 305 -4.31 13.65 18.14
C PRO A 305 -3.28 13.03 19.09
N GLU A 306 -3.61 12.88 20.38
CA GLU A 306 -2.72 12.35 21.42
C GLU A 306 -2.89 10.83 21.66
N GLN A 307 -3.78 10.18 20.89
CA GLN A 307 -4.09 8.75 21.02
C GLN A 307 -2.85 7.85 20.89
#